data_AF-A0A074RMP7-F1
#
_entry.id   AF-A0A074RMP7-F1
#
_cell.length_a   1.000
_cell.length_b   1.000
_cell.length_c   1.000
_cell.angle_alpha   90.00
_cell.angle_beta   90.00
_cell.angle_gamma   90.00
#
_symmetry.space_group_name_H-M   'P 1'
#
loop_
_entity.id
_entity.type
_entity.pdbx_description
1 polymer ?
#
loop_
_entity_poly.entity_id
_entity_poly.type
_entity_poly.pdbx_seq_one_letter_code
_entity_poly.pdbx_strand_id
1 'polypeptide(L)' 'MADHSRDPCPYVILNEAGAGFVTGAIGGGIWHGVKGARHAPKGYRSRLEGATYALKA' A
#
# COMPACT_ATOMS: atom_id res chain seq x y z
N MET A 1 -20.03 19.20 -28.54
CA MET A 1 -19.82 17.74 -28.37
C MET A 1 -19.27 17.57 -26.97
N ALA A 2 -19.94 16.81 -26.10
CA ALA A 2 -19.39 16.53 -24.78
C ALA A 2 -18.14 15.66 -24.97
N ASP A 3 -17.02 16.07 -24.38
CA ASP A 3 -15.77 15.31 -24.44
C ASP A 3 -15.91 14.06 -23.57
N HIS A 4 -16.26 12.94 -24.20
CA HIS A 4 -16.46 11.66 -23.52
C HIS A 4 -15.15 10.94 -23.19
N SER A 5 -13.99 11.60 -23.33
CA SER A 5 -12.70 11.01 -22.95
C SER A 5 -12.43 11.10 -21.44
N ARG A 6 -13.25 11.86 -20.70
CA ARG A 6 -13.18 11.99 -19.24
C ARG A 6 -14.27 11.16 -18.59
N ASP A 7 -13.89 10.40 -17.57
CA ASP A 7 -14.88 9.78 -16.70
C ASP A 7 -15.75 10.83 -16.00
N PRO A 8 -17.07 10.64 -15.95
CA PRO A 8 -17.97 11.59 -15.32
C PRO A 8 -17.74 11.64 -13.80
N CYS A 9 -18.00 12.79 -13.20
CA CYS A 9 -18.14 12.91 -11.75
C CYS A 9 -19.38 12.09 -11.30
N PRO A 10 -19.32 11.29 -10.22
CA PRO A 10 -18.27 11.20 -9.20
C PRO A 10 -17.19 10.14 -9.46
N TYR A 11 -17.26 9.40 -10.57
CA TYR A 11 -16.38 8.27 -10.82
C TYR A 11 -14.90 8.65 -10.86
N VAL A 12 -14.57 9.78 -11.49
CA VAL A 12 -13.19 10.29 -11.52
C VAL A 12 -12.65 10.54 -10.10
N ILE A 13 -13.46 11.10 -9.19
CA ILE A 13 -13.04 11.37 -7.81
C ILE A 13 -12.77 10.07 -7.06
N LEU A 14 -13.66 9.08 -7.23
CA LEU A 14 -13.49 7.76 -6.62
C LEU A 14 -12.26 7.04 -7.17
N ASN A 15 -11.99 7.16 -8.47
CA ASN A 15 -10.82 6.57 -9.11
C ASN A 15 -9.51 7.19 -8.58
N GLU A 16 -9.42 8.53 -8.53
CA GLU A 16 -8.23 9.22 -8.01
C GLU A 16 -7.99 8.92 -6.53
N ALA A 17 -9.04 8.94 -5.71
CA ALA A 17 -8.96 8.59 -4.30
C ALA A 17 -8.54 7.12 -4.09
N GLY A 18 -9.10 6.20 -4.88
CA GLY A 18 -8.74 4.79 -4.88
C GLY A 18 -7.29 4.55 -5.30
N ALA A 19 -6.84 5.23 -6.35
CA ALA A 19 -5.46 5.17 -6.82
C ALA A 19 -4.46 5.65 -5.75
N GLY A 20 -4.79 6.77 -5.08
CA GLY A 20 -4.02 7.29 -3.95
C GLY A 20 -3.97 6.31 -2.78
N PHE A 21 -5.11 5.71 -2.42
CA PHE A 21 -5.20 4.73 -1.34
C PHE A 21 -4.36 3.48 -1.64
N VAL A 22 -4.51 2.89 -2.83
CA VAL A 22 -3.75 1.68 -3.23
C VAL A 22 -2.25 1.97 -3.23
N THR A 23 -1.83 3.12 -3.77
CA THR A 23 -0.43 3.53 -3.79
C THR A 23 0.12 3.68 -2.37
N GLY A 24 -0.64 4.31 -1.48
CA GLY A 24 -0.28 4.46 -0.06
C GLY A 24 -0.20 3.12 0.67
N ALA A 25 -1.18 2.23 0.48
CA ALA A 25 -1.23 0.92 1.12
C ALA A 25 -0.06 0.02 0.66
N ILE A 26 0.24 -0.01 -0.64
CA ILE A 26 1.35 -0.79 -1.19
C ILE A 26 2.68 -0.20 -0.74
N GLY A 27 2.89 1.11 -0.93
CA GLY A 27 4.13 1.79 -0.56
C GLY A 27 4.43 1.70 0.93
N GLY A 28 3.42 1.99 1.76
CA GLY A 28 3.50 1.83 3.21
C GLY A 28 3.75 0.39 3.62
N GLY A 29 3.03 -0.57 3.03
CA GLY A 29 3.21 -1.99 3.31
C GLY A 29 4.62 -2.48 2.99
N ILE A 30 5.16 -2.14 1.82
CA ILE A 30 6.54 -2.52 1.45
C ILE A 30 7.55 -1.90 2.43
N TRP A 31 7.42 -0.60 2.72
CA TRP A 31 8.33 0.09 3.62
C TRP A 31 8.32 -0.52 5.03
N HIS A 32 7.13 -0.69 5.61
CA HIS A 32 6.97 -1.23 6.96
C HIS A 32 7.34 -2.71 7.03
N GLY A 33 6.98 -3.53 6.04
CA GLY A 33 7.36 -4.93 5.97
C GLY A 33 8.87 -5.13 5.85
N VAL A 34 9.54 -4.38 4.97
CA VAL A 34 11.01 -4.43 4.84
C VAL A 34 11.70 -3.92 6.10
N LYS A 35 11.23 -2.82 6.67
CA LYS A 35 11.77 -2.29 7.93
C LYS A 35 11.62 -3.30 9.08
N GLY A 36 10.46 -3.93 9.21
CA GLY A 36 10.18 -4.98 10.20
C GLY A 36 11.11 -6.18 10.03
N ALA A 37 11.27 -6.68 8.81
CA ALA A 37 12.21 -7.76 8.51
C ALA A 37 13.68 -7.42 8.80
N ARG A 38 14.07 -6.14 8.66
CA ARG A 38 15.44 -5.68 8.91
C ARG A 38 15.75 -5.49 10.40
N HIS A 39 14.78 -5.04 11.19
CA HIS A 39 14.94 -4.84 12.64
C HIS A 39 14.69 -6.12 13.46
N ALA A 40 14.12 -7.16 12.84
CA ALA A 40 13.92 -8.45 13.48
C ALA A 40 15.25 -9.18 13.77
N PRO A 41 15.29 -10.02 14.84
CA PRO A 41 16.46 -10.85 15.16
C PRO A 41 16.85 -11.79 14.01
N LYS A 42 18.12 -12.22 14.00
CA LYS A 42 18.69 -13.02 12.90
C LYS A 42 17.98 -14.37 12.79
N GLY A 43 17.56 -14.71 11.57
CA GLY A 43 16.91 -15.99 11.25
C GLY A 43 15.77 -15.79 10.26
N TYR A 44 15.63 -16.67 9.27
CA TYR A 44 14.61 -16.51 8.22
C TYR A 44 13.19 -16.42 8.80
N ARG A 45 12.86 -17.29 9.78
CA ARG A 45 11.56 -17.27 10.48
C ARG A 45 11.30 -15.95 11.21
N SER A 46 12.26 -15.50 12.03
CA SER A 46 12.13 -14.27 12.81
C SER A 46 11.99 -13.02 11.93
N ARG A 47 12.61 -13.00 10.74
CA ARG A 47 12.44 -11.91 9.78
C ARG A 47 11.06 -11.88 9.15
N LEU A 48 10.50 -13.04 8.84
CA LEU A 48 9.13 -13.15 8.35
C LEU A 48 8.13 -12.71 9.41
N GLU A 49 8.32 -13.13 10.67
CA GLU A 49 7.48 -12.72 11.80
C GLU A 49 7.59 -11.20 12.07
N GLY A 50 8.79 -10.64 12.01
CA GLY A 50 8.98 -9.20 12.17
C GLY A 50 8.36 -8.38 11.03
N ALA A 51 8.35 -8.90 9.80
CA ALA A 51 7.67 -8.27 8.68
C ALA A 51 6.15 -8.27 8.86
N THR A 52 5.55 -9.40 9.24
CA THR A 52 4.10 -9.52 9.43
C THR A 52 3.62 -8.74 10.65
N TYR A 53 4.40 -8.70 11.73
CA TYR A 53 4.08 -7.87 12.90
C TYR A 53 4.14 -6.38 12.58
N ALA A 54 5.12 -5.93 11.79
CA ALA A 54 5.21 -4.52 11.38
C ALA A 54 4.11 -4.09 10.39
N LEU A 55 3.43 -5.05 9.77
CA LEU A 55 2.28 -4.86 8.88
C LEU A 55 0.94 -4.99 9.59
N LYS A 56 0.94 -5.47 10.83
CA LYS A 56 -0.27 -5.63 11.64
C LYS A 56 -0.69 -4.26 12.19
N ALA A 57 -1.84 -3.77 11.75
CA ALA A 57 -2.53 -2.63 12.34
C ALA A 57 -3.22 -3.03 13.65
#